data_AF-A0A838RY22-F1
#
_entry.id   AF-A0A838RY22-F1
#
_cell.length_a   1.000
_cell.length_b   1.000
_cell.length_c   1.000
_cell.angle_alpha   90.00
_cell.angle_beta   90.00
_cell.angle_gamma   90.00
#
_symmetry.space_group_name_H-M   'P 1'
#
loop_
_entity.id
_entity.type
_entity.pdbx_description
1 polymer ?
#
loop_
_entity_poly.entity_id
_entity_poly.type
_entity_poly.pdbx_seq_one_letter_code
_entity_poly.pdbx_strand_id
1 'polypeptide(L)'
;MYVEIAKPLEVSRIAVRYINRLLLPLPFSNPEEYLKAPPMTPEGWPRDMSLFLSRVVMHDPESEILVNVIQALEPQAPKQSNVTVLFDIDAYQDVSLPADDVTIKGRFADLRAMKNRVFFKGLTDKAIDLFR
;
A
#
# COMPACT_ATOMS: atom_id res chain seq x y z
N MET A 1 26.60 10.10 -8.61
CA MET A 1 26.31 9.49 -9.94
C MET A 1 25.11 10.13 -10.66
N TYR A 2 23.85 9.98 -10.22
CA TYR A 2 22.70 10.53 -10.97
C TYR A 2 22.73 12.08 -11.11
N VAL A 3 22.82 12.79 -9.98
CA VAL A 3 22.82 14.28 -9.96
C VAL A 3 23.98 14.87 -10.77
N GLU A 4 25.18 14.30 -10.64
CA GLU A 4 26.40 14.77 -11.31
C GLU A 4 26.33 14.62 -12.84
N ILE A 5 25.73 13.53 -13.34
CA ILE A 5 25.67 13.20 -14.77
C ILE A 5 24.45 13.85 -15.42
N ALA A 6 23.27 13.64 -14.84
CA ALA A 6 22.01 14.03 -15.46
C ALA A 6 21.67 15.51 -15.22
N LYS A 7 22.23 16.13 -14.18
CA LYS A 7 21.98 17.53 -13.81
C LYS A 7 20.48 17.91 -13.86
N PRO A 8 19.62 17.13 -13.19
CA PRO A 8 18.18 17.40 -13.18
C PRO A 8 17.91 18.79 -12.62
N LEU A 9 16.92 19.48 -13.18
CA LEU A 9 16.55 20.84 -12.78
C LEU A 9 15.98 20.86 -11.35
N GLU A 10 15.15 19.88 -11.02
CA GLU A 10 14.53 19.74 -9.71
C GLU A 10 14.08 18.29 -9.47
N VAL A 11 13.78 17.99 -8.21
CA VAL A 11 12.98 16.85 -7.78
C VAL A 11 11.54 17.32 -7.65
N SER A 12 10.64 16.68 -8.40
CA SER A 12 9.21 17.01 -8.39
C SER A 12 8.38 16.13 -7.45
N ARG A 13 8.90 14.96 -7.06
CA ARG A 13 8.22 14.00 -6.19
C ARG A 13 9.21 13.12 -5.44
N ILE A 14 8.92 12.86 -4.16
CA ILE A 14 9.64 11.90 -3.33
C ILE A 14 8.62 10.87 -2.84
N ALA A 15 8.95 9.58 -2.97
CA ALA A 15 8.01 8.51 -2.66
C ALA A 15 8.70 7.27 -2.08
N VAL A 16 7.97 6.53 -1.25
CA VAL A 16 8.27 5.13 -0.91
C VAL A 16 7.08 4.26 -1.25
N ARG A 17 7.34 3.17 -1.98
CA ARG A 17 6.29 2.22 -2.38
C ARG A 17 6.61 0.82 -1.88
N TYR A 18 5.61 0.20 -1.27
CA TYR A 18 5.69 -1.14 -0.71
C TYR A 18 4.51 -1.96 -1.23
N ILE A 19 4.81 -2.92 -2.10
CA ILE A 19 3.85 -3.87 -2.63
C ILE A 19 3.88 -5.11 -1.74
N ASN A 20 2.92 -5.22 -0.81
CA ASN A 20 2.86 -6.34 0.12
C ASN A 20 2.01 -7.46 -0.48
N ARG A 21 2.61 -8.61 -0.77
CA ARG A 21 1.91 -9.79 -1.30
C ARG A 21 1.48 -10.68 -0.15
N LEU A 22 0.20 -10.63 0.21
CA LEU A 22 -0.37 -11.40 1.30
C LEU A 22 -0.85 -12.76 0.80
N LEU A 23 -0.25 -13.84 1.31
CA LEU A 23 -0.68 -15.21 1.07
C LEU A 23 -1.65 -15.62 2.18
N LEU A 24 -2.96 -15.59 1.90
CA LEU A 24 -3.99 -15.85 2.89
C LEU A 24 -4.53 -17.28 2.74
N PRO A 25 -4.74 -18.03 3.83
CA PRO A 25 -5.21 -19.40 3.76
C PRO A 25 -6.65 -19.48 3.26
N LEU A 26 -7.00 -20.57 2.56
CA LEU A 26 -8.37 -20.90 2.23
C LEU A 26 -9.11 -21.55 3.42
N PRO A 27 -10.45 -21.42 3.52
CA PRO A 27 -11.31 -20.62 2.64
C PRO A 27 -11.18 -19.12 2.92
N PHE A 28 -11.20 -18.30 1.87
CA PHE A 28 -11.18 -16.84 1.96
C PHE A 28 -12.59 -16.25 1.78
N SER A 29 -13.49 -16.59 2.70
CA SER A 29 -14.89 -16.15 2.65
C SER A 29 -15.15 -14.85 3.42
N ASN A 30 -14.22 -14.45 4.30
CA ASN A 30 -14.34 -13.24 5.10
C ASN A 30 -13.05 -12.38 5.03
N PRO A 31 -12.95 -11.45 4.05
CA PRO A 31 -11.81 -10.56 3.91
C PRO A 31 -11.53 -9.69 5.15
N GLU A 32 -12.56 -9.39 5.96
CA GLU A 32 -12.44 -8.56 7.17
C GLU A 32 -11.57 -9.22 8.25
N GLU A 33 -11.35 -10.54 8.17
CA GLU A 33 -10.42 -11.23 9.06
C GLU A 33 -8.97 -10.81 8.84
N TYR A 34 -8.64 -10.25 7.67
CA TYR A 34 -7.28 -9.91 7.27
C TYR A 34 -7.11 -8.42 6.95
N LEU A 35 -8.11 -7.83 6.29
CA LEU A 35 -8.13 -6.42 5.90
C LEU A 35 -9.09 -5.66 6.81
N LYS A 36 -8.71 -4.49 7.32
CA LYS A 36 -9.60 -3.66 8.17
C LYS A 36 -10.63 -2.86 7.37
N ALA A 37 -10.41 -2.71 6.07
CA ALA A 37 -11.32 -2.01 5.16
C ALA A 37 -11.28 -2.67 3.77
N PRO A 38 -11.77 -3.92 3.62
CA PRO A 38 -11.95 -4.54 2.32
C PRO A 38 -13.13 -3.91 1.57
N PRO A 39 -13.31 -4.19 0.27
CA PRO A 39 -14.53 -3.83 -0.45
C PRO A 39 -15.77 -4.41 0.24
N MET A 40 -16.80 -3.58 0.45
CA MET A 40 -18.06 -4.03 1.01
C MET A 40 -18.94 -4.65 -0.08
N THR A 41 -19.42 -5.87 0.14
CA THR A 41 -20.45 -6.50 -0.68
C THR A 41 -21.84 -6.23 -0.09
N PRO A 42 -22.77 -5.62 -0.84
CA PRO A 42 -24.13 -5.40 -0.37
C PRO A 42 -24.87 -6.68 0.02
N GLU A 43 -25.91 -6.53 0.86
CA GLU A 43 -26.80 -7.64 1.21
C GLU A 43 -27.48 -8.23 -0.04
N GLY A 44 -27.60 -9.56 -0.09
CA GLY A 44 -28.17 -10.29 -1.22
C GLY A 44 -27.19 -10.59 -2.37
N TRP A 45 -25.96 -10.07 -2.33
CA TRP A 45 -24.92 -10.42 -3.31
C TRP A 45 -24.21 -11.72 -2.90
N PRO A 46 -23.63 -12.46 -3.88
CA PRO A 46 -22.67 -13.51 -3.59
C PRO A 46 -21.51 -12.93 -2.75
N ARG A 47 -21.22 -13.55 -1.59
CA ARG A 47 -20.14 -13.09 -0.69
C ARG A 47 -18.75 -13.55 -1.12
N ASP A 48 -18.67 -14.64 -1.87
CA ASP A 48 -17.40 -15.17 -2.34
C ASP A 48 -16.86 -14.31 -3.49
N MET A 49 -15.84 -13.51 -3.19
CA MET A 49 -15.14 -12.72 -4.19
C MET A 49 -14.07 -13.55 -4.89
N SER A 50 -14.16 -13.63 -6.22
CA SER A 50 -13.14 -14.26 -7.07
C SER A 50 -12.03 -13.30 -7.49
N LEU A 51 -12.32 -12.00 -7.47
CA LEU A 51 -11.45 -10.90 -7.87
C LEU A 51 -11.98 -9.61 -7.23
N PHE A 52 -11.08 -8.73 -6.78
CA PHE A 52 -11.43 -7.32 -6.56
C PHE A 52 -10.21 -6.43 -6.78
N LEU A 53 -10.45 -5.15 -7.03
CA LEU A 53 -9.44 -4.09 -7.05
C LEU A 53 -10.05 -2.84 -6.42
N SER A 54 -9.38 -2.31 -5.39
CA SER A 54 -9.74 -1.04 -4.73
C SER A 54 -8.52 -0.13 -4.73
N ARG A 55 -8.73 1.16 -4.96
CA ARG A 55 -7.72 2.21 -4.81
C ARG A 55 -8.30 3.36 -4.02
N VAL A 56 -7.62 3.74 -2.95
CA VAL A 56 -7.93 4.91 -2.13
C VAL A 56 -6.72 5.84 -2.13
N VAL A 57 -6.98 7.13 -2.31
CA VAL A 57 -5.95 8.18 -2.17
C VAL A 57 -6.30 8.97 -0.92
N MET A 58 -5.38 9.00 0.04
CA MET A 58 -5.52 9.75 1.29
C MET A 58 -4.51 10.89 1.30
N HIS A 59 -4.90 12.02 1.87
CA HIS A 59 -4.01 13.15 2.14
C HIS A 59 -3.97 13.35 3.65
N ASP A 60 -2.77 13.38 4.22
CA ASP A 60 -2.56 13.69 5.62
C ASP A 60 -2.24 15.18 5.76
N PRO A 61 -3.18 16.02 6.23
CA PRO A 61 -3.01 17.48 6.25
C PRO A 61 -1.93 17.96 7.23
N GLU A 62 -1.51 17.12 8.19
CA GLU A 62 -0.45 17.49 9.13
C GLU A 62 0.94 17.37 8.51
N SER A 63 1.17 16.33 7.70
CA SER A 63 2.47 16.05 7.08
C SER A 63 2.54 16.43 5.61
N GLU A 64 1.41 16.81 5.00
CA GLU A 64 1.25 17.00 3.55
C GLU A 64 1.64 15.75 2.72
N ILE A 65 1.66 14.57 3.35
CA ILE A 65 1.94 13.30 2.67
C ILE A 65 0.65 12.79 2.05
N LEU A 66 0.72 12.42 0.77
CA LEU A 66 -0.31 11.66 0.09
C LEU A 66 0.02 10.16 0.14
N VAL A 67 -1.02 9.34 0.25
CA VAL A 67 -0.88 7.89 0.26
C VAL A 67 -1.87 7.26 -0.71
N ASN A 68 -1.36 6.58 -1.73
CA ASN A 68 -2.13 5.64 -2.53
C ASN A 68 -2.13 4.29 -1.82
N VAL A 69 -3.31 3.76 -1.53
CA VAL A 69 -3.50 2.40 -1.03
C VAL A 69 -4.28 1.61 -2.07
N ILE A 70 -3.69 0.53 -2.56
CA ILE A 70 -4.30 -0.39 -3.51
C ILE A 70 -4.45 -1.75 -2.85
N GLN A 71 -5.66 -2.30 -2.88
CA GLN A 71 -5.95 -3.67 -2.48
C GLN A 71 -6.41 -4.45 -3.70
N ALA A 72 -5.82 -5.61 -3.98
CA ALA A 72 -6.23 -6.45 -5.09
C ALA A 72 -6.23 -7.93 -4.71
N LEU A 73 -7.35 -8.62 -4.90
CA LEU A 73 -7.40 -10.09 -4.85
C LEU A 73 -7.08 -10.63 -6.24
N GLU A 74 -6.03 -11.46 -6.34
CA GLU A 74 -5.68 -12.12 -7.60
C GLU A 74 -6.58 -13.34 -7.85
N PRO A 75 -6.92 -13.64 -9.12
CA PRO A 75 -7.63 -14.87 -9.45
C PRO A 75 -6.87 -16.10 -8.97
N GLN A 76 -7.57 -17.04 -8.34
CA GLN A 76 -6.93 -18.29 -7.93
C GLN A 76 -6.58 -19.17 -9.13
N ALA A 77 -5.34 -19.65 -9.17
CA ALA A 77 -4.97 -20.73 -10.08
C ALA A 77 -5.47 -22.09 -9.54
N PRO A 78 -5.80 -23.05 -10.42
CA PRO A 78 -6.16 -24.40 -9.98
C PRO A 78 -5.07 -25.00 -9.07
N LYS A 79 -5.47 -25.63 -7.96
CA LYS A 79 -4.62 -26.33 -6.97
C LYS A 79 -3.84 -25.44 -5.97
N GLN A 80 -4.14 -24.15 -5.85
CA GLN A 80 -3.56 -23.33 -4.77
C GLN A 80 -4.28 -23.54 -3.43
N SER A 81 -3.51 -23.66 -2.35
CA SER A 81 -4.03 -23.75 -0.98
C SER A 81 -4.35 -22.39 -0.36
N ASN A 82 -3.91 -21.30 -1.00
CA ASN A 82 -3.99 -19.93 -0.52
C ASN A 82 -4.54 -19.00 -1.62
N VAL A 83 -5.15 -17.89 -1.22
CA VAL A 83 -5.39 -16.74 -2.12
C VAL A 83 -4.25 -15.74 -2.00
N THR A 84 -4.06 -14.93 -3.05
CA THR A 84 -3.12 -13.81 -3.00
C THR A 84 -3.88 -12.50 -2.96
N VAL A 85 -3.62 -11.70 -1.93
CA VAL A 85 -4.09 -10.32 -1.82
C VAL A 85 -2.88 -9.39 -1.88
N LEU A 86 -2.84 -8.50 -2.86
CA LEU A 86 -1.88 -7.41 -2.89
C LEU A 86 -2.38 -6.27 -2.01
N PHE A 87 -1.52 -5.79 -1.12
CA PHE A 87 -1.72 -4.59 -0.34
C PHE A 87 -0.56 -3.62 -0.64
N ASP A 88 -0.75 -2.79 -1.65
CA ASP A 88 0.23 -1.85 -2.17
C ASP A 88 0.02 -0.47 -1.56
N ILE A 89 1.10 0.08 -0.99
CA ILE A 89 1.11 1.39 -0.32
C ILE A 89 2.21 2.24 -0.95
N ASP A 90 1.81 3.33 -1.59
CA ASP A 90 2.69 4.35 -2.15
C ASP A 90 2.46 5.65 -1.38
N ALA A 91 3.37 5.95 -0.44
CA ALA A 91 3.37 7.20 0.31
C ALA A 91 4.35 8.18 -0.34
N TYR A 92 3.87 9.38 -0.67
CA TYR A 92 4.62 10.34 -1.44
C TYR A 92 4.30 11.79 -1.07
N GLN A 93 5.21 12.68 -1.44
CA GLN A 93 5.02 14.12 -1.43
C GLN A 93 5.42 14.67 -2.78
N ASP A 94 4.57 15.54 -3.33
CA ASP A 94 4.94 16.39 -4.45
C ASP A 94 5.75 17.57 -3.89
N VAL A 95 6.90 17.84 -4.50
CA VAL A 95 7.87 18.83 -4.02
C VAL A 95 8.44 19.60 -5.20
N SER A 96 9.10 20.73 -4.94
CA SER A 96 9.97 21.40 -5.91
C SER A 96 11.26 21.73 -5.15
N LEU A 97 12.26 20.85 -5.30
CA LEU A 97 13.52 20.91 -4.57
C LEU A 97 14.71 20.76 -5.51
N PRO A 98 15.85 21.40 -5.22
CA PRO A 98 17.11 21.06 -5.87
C PRO A 98 17.44 19.57 -5.69
N ALA A 99 18.10 18.97 -6.69
CA ALA A 99 18.38 17.54 -6.66
C ALA A 99 19.44 17.11 -5.62
N ASP A 100 20.20 18.07 -5.10
CA ASP A 100 21.17 17.92 -4.02
C ASP A 100 20.66 18.46 -2.67
N ASP A 101 19.36 18.76 -2.57
CA ASP A 101 18.75 19.25 -1.34
C ASP A 101 18.92 18.24 -0.18
N VAL A 102 19.57 18.69 0.88
CA VAL A 102 19.94 17.85 2.04
C VAL A 102 18.73 17.34 2.83
N THR A 103 17.56 17.96 2.69
CA THR A 103 16.32 17.58 3.38
C THR A 103 15.65 16.35 2.78
N ILE A 104 15.95 16.01 1.52
CA ILE A 104 15.37 14.86 0.80
C ILE A 104 15.52 13.57 1.62
N LYS A 105 16.68 13.37 2.24
CA LYS A 105 16.96 12.18 3.05
C LYS A 105 16.04 12.07 4.28
N GLY A 106 15.77 13.19 4.94
CA GLY A 106 14.87 13.27 6.09
C GLY A 106 13.43 12.93 5.72
N ARG A 107 12.95 13.45 4.59
CA ARG A 107 11.58 13.20 4.08
C ARG A 107 11.29 11.72 3.87
N PHE A 108 12.27 10.92 3.44
CA PHE A 108 12.08 9.47 3.34
C PHE A 108 11.81 8.78 4.69
N ALA A 109 12.25 9.34 5.82
CA ALA A 109 11.90 8.79 7.13
C ALA A 109 10.42 9.00 7.44
N ASP A 110 9.91 10.21 7.16
CA ASP A 110 8.49 10.56 7.37
C ASP A 110 7.57 9.73 6.46
N LEU A 111 7.94 9.58 5.18
CA LEU A 111 7.21 8.72 4.23
C LEU A 111 7.16 7.26 4.70
N ARG A 112 8.25 6.72 5.27
CA ARG A 112 8.27 5.36 5.83
C ARG A 112 7.39 5.25 7.07
N ALA A 113 7.41 6.25 7.95
CA ALA A 113 6.55 6.28 9.13
C ALA A 113 5.08 6.31 8.72
N MET A 114 4.71 7.14 7.74
CA MET A 114 3.36 7.19 7.19
C MET A 114 2.94 5.86 6.58
N LYS A 115 3.79 5.27 5.70
CA LYS A 115 3.55 3.94 5.14
C LYS A 115 3.30 2.93 6.26
N ASN A 116 4.14 2.93 7.30
CA ASN A 116 4.04 1.95 8.41
C ASN A 116 2.72 2.09 9.15
N ARG A 117 2.31 3.33 9.45
CA ARG A 117 1.01 3.63 10.04
C ARG A 117 -0.12 3.04 9.19
N VAL A 118 -0.11 3.31 7.88
CA VAL A 118 -1.13 2.80 6.95
C VAL A 118 -1.12 1.26 6.89
N PHE A 119 0.06 0.64 6.85
CA PHE A 119 0.19 -0.82 6.84
C PHE A 119 -0.45 -1.46 8.08
N PHE A 120 -0.01 -1.05 9.29
CA PHE A 120 -0.49 -1.65 10.54
C PHE A 120 -1.92 -1.26 10.89
N LYS A 121 -2.41 -0.11 10.41
CA LYS A 121 -3.81 0.30 10.57
C LYS A 121 -4.72 -0.25 9.48
N GLY A 122 -4.19 -0.72 8.35
CA GLY A 122 -4.96 -1.32 7.26
C GLY A 122 -5.13 -2.84 7.36
N LEU A 123 -4.25 -3.53 8.10
CA LEU A 123 -4.31 -4.97 8.33
C LEU A 123 -4.76 -5.32 9.75
N THR A 124 -5.38 -6.48 9.91
CA THR A 124 -5.68 -7.06 11.23
C THR A 124 -4.43 -7.69 11.83
N ASP A 125 -4.46 -7.95 13.15
CA ASP A 125 -3.36 -8.66 13.82
C ASP A 125 -3.20 -10.07 13.26
N LYS A 126 -4.31 -10.75 12.93
CA LYS A 126 -4.30 -12.05 12.25
C LYS A 126 -3.53 -12.02 10.93
N ALA A 127 -3.70 -10.98 10.12
CA ALA A 127 -2.93 -10.84 8.88
C ALA A 127 -1.44 -10.56 9.14
N ILE A 128 -1.12 -9.76 10.16
CA ILE A 128 0.26 -9.42 10.52
C ILE A 128 1.02 -10.66 11.04
N ASP A 129 0.35 -11.51 11.82
CA ASP A 129 0.94 -12.71 12.40
C ASP A 129 1.36 -13.76 11.35
N LEU A 130 0.84 -13.70 10.13
CA LEU A 130 1.26 -14.58 9.02
C LEU A 130 2.71 -14.32 8.55
N PHE A 131 3.31 -13.19 8.95
CA PHE A 131 4.64 -12.75 8.51
C PHE A 131 5.63 -12.59 9.67
N ARG A 132 5.28 -13.10 10.87
CA ARG A 132 6.18 -13.11 12.03
C ARG A 132 7.12 -14.30 12.02
#